data_AF-A0A816QJV4-F1
#
_entry.id   AF-A0A816QJV4-F1
#
_cell.length_a   1.000
_cell.length_b   1.000
_cell.length_c   1.000
_cell.angle_alpha   90.00
_cell.angle_beta   90.00
_cell.angle_gamma   90.00
#
_symmetry.space_group_name_H-M   'P 1'
#
loop_
_entity.id
_entity.type
_entity.pdbx_description
1 polymer ?
#
loop_
_entity_poly.entity_id
_entity_poly.type
_entity_poly.pdbx_seq_one_letter_code
_entity_poly.pdbx_strand_id
1 'polypeptide(L)'
;MDYINLLPLSVVQKLEEAGIPQDSRIFYQNDRWVYVVGQFIHSNKKYHCQELDSLGPFGVHSVDISFVLSSSKFEYSINKIGQKQLIDGEQIIGSHAPISPITLEKFARSTANIPDEATHFCWLYPPSGAFNHVASNLDSSYELDLLRIGGFAYFIADDNAAKNLRLIRVNSLVLSATNGLTFESPSHWREEYTDQLWAQNRFQPVTLPSLRKRGAHYFAFINPYELLTTGNDNASWMPSQHGAFVYLFNEDHSPHLFDCFFSVADNCLGVSPSDEQRRKY
;
A
#
# COMPACT_ATOMS: atom_id res chain seq x y z
N MET A 1 6.32 29.36 10.95
CA MET A 1 7.00 30.46 11.67
C MET A 1 6.67 30.29 13.15
N ASP A 2 7.69 30.11 14.00
CA ASP A 2 7.49 29.93 15.44
C ASP A 2 7.08 31.25 16.10
N TYR A 3 5.83 31.33 16.58
CA TYR A 3 5.24 32.55 17.15
C TYR A 3 5.64 32.82 18.61
N ILE A 4 6.44 31.93 19.24
CA ILE A 4 6.77 32.02 20.67
C ILE A 4 7.55 33.30 20.99
N ASN A 5 8.41 33.77 20.08
CA ASN A 5 9.21 34.99 20.28
C ASN A 5 8.41 36.30 20.15
N LEU A 6 7.11 36.24 19.85
CA LEU A 6 6.23 37.41 19.68
C LEU A 6 5.20 37.56 20.80
N LEU A 7 5.17 36.65 21.78
CA LEU A 7 4.22 36.73 22.89
C LEU A 7 4.69 37.76 23.95
N PRO A 8 3.79 38.57 24.53
CA PRO A 8 4.13 39.42 25.67
C PRO A 8 4.66 38.59 26.86
N LEU A 9 5.65 39.11 27.58
CA LEU A 9 6.30 38.42 28.71
C LEU A 9 5.30 37.93 29.78
N SER A 10 4.23 38.68 30.00
CA SER A 10 3.15 38.34 30.93
C SER A 10 2.31 37.14 30.50
N VAL A 11 2.25 36.85 29.20
CA VAL A 11 1.61 35.65 28.66
C VAL A 11 2.53 34.45 28.86
N VAL A 12 3.82 34.60 28.57
CA VAL A 12 4.83 33.54 28.79
C VAL A 12 4.86 33.11 30.27
N GLN A 13 4.90 34.07 31.19
CA GLN A 13 4.94 33.78 32.63
C GLN A 13 3.68 33.04 33.12
N LYS A 14 2.49 33.41 32.62
CA LYS A 14 1.23 32.71 32.94
C LYS A 14 1.19 31.29 32.39
N LEU A 15 1.81 31.05 31.24
CA LEU A 15 1.92 29.72 30.65
C LEU A 15 2.87 28.83 31.48
N GLU A 16 3.98 29.38 31.96
CA GLU A 16 4.91 28.69 32.87
C GLU A 16 4.26 28.38 34.22
N GLU A 17 3.53 29.33 34.82
CA GLU A 17 2.75 29.12 36.05
C GLU A 17 1.67 28.05 35.88
N ALA A 18 1.11 27.91 34.67
CA ALA A 18 0.17 26.86 34.31
C ALA A 18 0.83 25.51 33.98
N GLY A 19 2.16 25.42 34.05
CA GLY A 19 2.92 24.20 33.77
C GLY A 19 2.99 23.83 32.28
N ILE A 20 2.77 24.80 31.38
CA ILE A 20 2.79 24.57 29.93
C ILE A 20 4.24 24.57 29.44
N PRO A 21 4.73 23.49 28.79
CA PRO A 21 6.11 23.38 28.33
C PRO A 21 6.51 24.47 27.32
N GLN A 22 7.74 24.97 27.42
CA GLN A 22 8.27 26.05 26.57
C GLN A 22 8.33 25.69 25.07
N ASP A 23 8.26 24.41 24.71
CA ASP A 23 8.21 23.91 23.33
C ASP A 23 6.78 23.79 22.77
N SER A 24 5.78 24.23 23.51
CA SER A 24 4.38 24.21 23.07
C SER A 24 4.14 25.20 21.93
N ARG A 25 3.51 24.74 20.83
CA ARG A 25 3.00 25.65 19.78
C ARG A 25 1.70 26.28 20.24
N ILE A 26 1.63 27.60 20.29
CA ILE A 26 0.47 28.34 20.79
C ILE A 26 -0.19 29.09 19.63
N PHE A 27 -1.51 29.01 19.52
CA PHE A 27 -2.31 29.74 18.55
C PHE A 27 -3.64 30.21 19.17
N TYR A 28 -4.22 31.28 18.63
CA TYR A 28 -5.48 31.85 19.10
C TYR A 28 -6.62 31.41 18.17
N GLN A 29 -7.65 30.75 18.71
CA GLN A 29 -8.77 30.24 17.92
C GLN A 29 -10.07 30.30 18.74
N ASN A 30 -11.15 30.83 18.15
CA ASN A 30 -12.48 30.92 18.78
C ASN A 30 -12.48 31.60 20.16
N ASP A 31 -11.87 32.79 20.25
CA ASP A 31 -11.75 33.59 21.49
C ASP A 31 -11.08 32.89 22.69
N ARG A 32 -10.23 31.90 22.40
CA ARG A 32 -9.39 31.25 23.41
C ARG A 32 -7.99 30.97 22.86
N TRP A 33 -7.01 31.04 23.75
CA TRP A 33 -5.66 30.56 23.47
C TRP A 33 -5.66 29.04 23.54
N VAL A 34 -5.21 28.41 22.46
CA VAL A 34 -5.02 26.97 22.35
C VAL A 34 -3.52 26.72 22.27
N TYR A 35 -3.02 25.85 23.13
CA TYR A 35 -1.63 25.40 23.07
C TYR A 35 -1.62 23.92 22.69
N VAL A 36 -0.70 23.57 21.80
CA VAL A 36 -0.37 22.19 21.46
C VAL A 36 0.98 21.95 22.10
N VAL A 37 0.97 21.17 23.18
CA VAL A 37 2.20 20.71 23.81
C VAL A 37 2.97 19.91 22.76
N GLY A 38 4.25 20.25 22.58
CA GLY A 38 5.19 19.55 21.72
C GLY A 38 5.53 18.16 22.26
N GLN A 39 4.53 17.32 22.43
CA GLN A 39 4.56 15.87 22.35
C GLN A 39 3.09 15.45 22.33
N PHE A 40 2.64 14.92 21.20
CA PHE A 40 1.50 14.03 21.21
C PHE A 40 1.76 13.00 22.31
N ILE A 41 0.99 13.05 23.40
CA ILE A 41 0.66 11.86 24.16
C ILE A 41 -0.24 11.05 23.22
N HIS A 42 0.40 10.43 22.24
CA HIS A 42 0.21 9.02 22.00
C HIS A 42 -0.08 8.37 23.36
N SER A 43 -1.07 7.48 23.41
CA SER A 43 -1.02 6.36 24.35
C SER A 43 0.44 5.98 24.57
N ASN A 44 0.89 5.75 25.81
CA ASN A 44 2.28 5.54 26.25
C ASN A 44 3.09 4.42 25.53
N LYS A 45 2.73 4.03 24.31
CA LYS A 45 3.62 3.54 23.29
C LYS A 45 4.26 4.74 22.59
N LYS A 46 5.48 5.10 23.01
CA LYS A 46 6.48 5.55 22.03
C LYS A 46 6.46 4.51 20.92
N TYR A 47 5.82 4.79 19.79
CA TYR A 47 6.15 4.05 18.58
C TYR A 47 7.58 4.49 18.28
N HIS A 48 8.54 3.68 18.74
CA HIS A 48 9.80 3.58 18.03
C HIS A 48 9.41 3.12 16.63
N CYS A 49 9.15 4.08 15.74
CA CYS A 49 9.11 3.83 14.32
C CYS A 49 10.56 3.50 13.97
N GLN A 50 10.94 2.23 14.19
CA GLN A 50 12.14 1.69 13.57
C GLN A 50 11.95 1.91 12.07
N GLU A 51 12.99 2.37 11.39
CA GLU A 51 12.96 2.47 9.93
C GLU A 51 12.54 1.11 9.35
N LEU A 52 11.65 1.14 8.36
CA LEU A 52 11.33 -0.06 7.58
C LEU A 52 12.43 -0.18 6.54
N ASP A 53 13.50 -0.92 6.84
CA ASP A 53 14.61 -1.05 5.89
C ASP A 53 14.17 -1.65 4.53
N SER A 54 13.13 -2.50 4.58
CA SER A 54 12.50 -3.10 3.41
C SER A 54 11.05 -3.50 3.65
N LEU A 55 10.30 -3.64 2.55
CA LEU A 55 9.01 -4.32 2.52
C LEU A 55 9.22 -5.70 1.87
N GLY A 56 8.86 -6.78 2.57
CA GLY A 56 9.03 -8.16 2.06
C GLY A 56 10.44 -8.76 2.27
N PRO A 57 10.79 -9.83 1.54
CA PRO A 57 10.11 -10.40 0.38
C PRO A 57 8.70 -10.94 0.67
N PHE A 58 7.84 -10.91 -0.34
CA PHE A 58 6.51 -11.53 -0.27
C PHE A 58 6.36 -12.66 -1.26
N GLY A 59 5.86 -13.79 -0.78
CA GLY A 59 5.47 -14.91 -1.63
C GLY A 59 4.25 -14.53 -2.44
N VAL A 60 4.13 -15.14 -3.61
CA VAL A 60 3.00 -14.94 -4.51
C VAL A 60 2.46 -16.32 -4.86
N HIS A 61 1.24 -16.63 -4.43
CA HIS A 61 0.68 -17.98 -4.56
C HIS A 61 -0.67 -17.95 -5.27
N SER A 62 -0.83 -18.83 -6.27
CA SER A 62 -2.09 -18.97 -6.99
C SER A 62 -3.20 -19.38 -6.03
N VAL A 63 -4.37 -18.78 -6.22
CA VAL A 63 -5.59 -19.13 -5.51
C VAL A 63 -6.65 -19.62 -6.49
N ASP A 64 -7.48 -20.57 -6.04
CA ASP A 64 -8.64 -21.01 -6.83
C ASP A 64 -9.85 -20.19 -6.43
N ILE A 65 -10.05 -19.05 -7.11
CA ILE A 65 -11.23 -18.21 -6.93
C ILE A 65 -11.89 -17.91 -8.27
N SER A 66 -13.21 -17.76 -8.23
CA SER A 66 -13.96 -17.16 -9.34
C SER A 66 -14.34 -15.76 -8.93
N PHE A 67 -13.93 -14.76 -9.72
CA PHE A 67 -14.31 -13.38 -9.49
C PHE A 67 -14.67 -12.64 -10.78
N VAL A 68 -15.49 -11.60 -10.66
CA VAL A 68 -15.92 -10.74 -11.77
C VAL A 68 -15.44 -9.32 -11.51
N LEU A 69 -14.77 -8.72 -12.50
CA LEU A 69 -14.38 -7.31 -12.47
C LEU A 69 -15.52 -6.44 -13.00
N SER A 70 -15.81 -5.36 -12.29
CA SER A 70 -16.65 -4.30 -12.81
C SER A 70 -15.78 -3.38 -13.68
N SER A 71 -16.15 -3.23 -14.95
CA SER A 71 -15.48 -2.29 -15.85
C SER A 71 -15.79 -0.82 -15.55
N SER A 72 -16.81 -0.55 -14.72
CA SER A 72 -17.37 0.79 -14.49
C SER A 72 -16.94 1.42 -13.16
N LYS A 73 -16.52 0.60 -12.21
CA LYS A 73 -16.13 0.98 -10.86
C LYS A 73 -15.00 0.04 -10.51
N PHE A 74 -13.86 0.54 -10.03
CA PHE A 74 -12.68 -0.25 -9.68
C PHE A 74 -12.97 -1.27 -8.56
N GLU A 75 -13.81 -2.25 -8.86
CA GLU A 75 -14.51 -3.15 -7.98
C GLU A 75 -14.46 -4.55 -8.56
N TYR A 76 -14.33 -5.52 -7.69
CA TYR A 76 -14.41 -6.93 -8.03
C TYR A 76 -15.36 -7.64 -7.08
N SER A 77 -15.92 -8.76 -7.55
CA SER A 77 -16.76 -9.62 -6.73
C SER A 77 -16.28 -11.05 -6.77
N ILE A 78 -16.10 -11.68 -5.60
CA ILE A 78 -15.75 -13.10 -5.49
C ILE A 78 -17.02 -13.90 -5.27
N ASN A 79 -17.22 -14.94 -6.07
CA ASN A 79 -18.40 -15.80 -6.04
C ASN A 79 -18.08 -17.23 -5.53
N LYS A 80 -16.80 -17.61 -5.55
CA LYS A 80 -16.32 -18.95 -5.14
C LYS A 80 -14.93 -18.86 -4.55
N ILE A 81 -14.68 -19.62 -3.49
CA ILE A 81 -13.39 -19.74 -2.81
C ILE A 81 -13.02 -21.21 -2.67
N GLY A 82 -11.96 -21.64 -3.35
CA GLY A 82 -11.58 -23.04 -3.49
C GLY A 82 -12.72 -23.87 -4.08
N GLN A 83 -13.12 -24.92 -3.37
CA GLN A 83 -14.27 -25.74 -3.76
C GLN A 83 -15.62 -25.24 -3.21
N LYS A 84 -15.61 -24.27 -2.29
CA LYS A 84 -16.82 -23.76 -1.64
C LYS A 84 -17.41 -22.61 -2.45
N GLN A 85 -18.64 -22.77 -2.90
CA GLN A 85 -19.44 -21.66 -3.39
C GLN A 85 -19.88 -20.82 -2.18
N LEU A 86 -19.82 -19.49 -2.30
CA LEU A 86 -20.42 -18.64 -1.29
C LEU A 86 -21.94 -18.89 -1.30
N ILE A 87 -22.58 -18.88 -0.13
CA ILE A 87 -24.02 -19.15 -0.01
C ILE A 87 -24.77 -18.07 -0.81
N ASP A 88 -25.89 -18.45 -1.45
CA ASP A 88 -26.68 -17.55 -2.28
C ASP A 88 -26.95 -16.19 -1.59
N GLY A 89 -26.44 -15.12 -2.20
CA GLY A 89 -26.54 -13.75 -1.70
C GLY A 89 -25.30 -13.22 -0.95
N GLU A 90 -24.38 -14.08 -0.51
CA GLU A 90 -23.10 -13.65 0.07
C GLU A 90 -22.07 -13.40 -1.03
N GLN A 91 -21.88 -12.13 -1.39
CA GLN A 91 -20.86 -11.71 -2.33
C GLN A 91 -19.79 -10.91 -1.60
N ILE A 92 -18.53 -11.31 -1.74
CA ILE A 92 -17.41 -10.50 -1.25
C ILE A 92 -17.09 -9.48 -2.33
N ILE A 93 -17.27 -8.21 -2.00
CA ILE A 93 -16.96 -7.08 -2.88
C ILE A 93 -15.69 -6.42 -2.38
N GLY A 94 -14.72 -6.26 -3.27
CA GLY A 94 -13.49 -5.52 -3.01
C GLY A 94 -13.20 -4.52 -4.12
N SER A 95 -12.11 -3.77 -3.96
CA SER A 95 -11.65 -2.79 -4.96
C SER A 95 -10.35 -3.25 -5.60
N HIS A 96 -10.03 -2.75 -6.80
CA HIS A 96 -8.75 -3.06 -7.44
C HIS A 96 -8.06 -1.79 -7.96
N ALA A 97 -6.74 -1.83 -8.12
CA ALA A 97 -6.02 -0.79 -8.86
C ALA A 97 -6.39 -0.84 -10.36
N PRO A 98 -6.16 0.24 -11.13
CA PRO A 98 -6.34 0.18 -12.58
C PRO A 98 -5.50 -0.93 -13.20
N ILE A 99 -6.01 -1.58 -14.26
CA ILE A 99 -5.26 -2.62 -14.96
C ILE A 99 -4.06 -1.99 -15.69
N SER A 100 -2.89 -2.59 -15.56
CA SER A 100 -1.64 -2.11 -16.13
C SER A 100 -0.85 -3.22 -16.82
N PRO A 101 -0.03 -2.91 -17.85
CA PRO A 101 0.91 -3.87 -18.42
C PRO A 101 1.93 -4.37 -17.39
N ILE A 102 2.36 -5.62 -17.54
CA ILE A 102 3.47 -6.18 -16.77
C ILE A 102 4.78 -5.64 -17.35
N THR A 103 5.62 -5.06 -16.49
CA THR A 103 6.89 -4.45 -16.90
C THR A 103 8.12 -5.18 -16.36
N LEU A 104 7.92 -6.16 -15.47
CA LEU A 104 8.99 -7.00 -14.97
C LEU A 104 9.53 -7.92 -16.07
N GLU A 105 10.86 -8.11 -16.08
CA GLU A 105 11.50 -9.06 -16.98
C GLU A 105 11.17 -10.52 -16.64
N LYS A 106 11.41 -11.43 -17.59
CA LYS A 106 11.03 -12.84 -17.49
C LYS A 106 11.54 -13.54 -16.22
N PHE A 107 12.79 -13.28 -15.83
CA PHE A 107 13.37 -13.89 -14.62
C PHE A 107 12.68 -13.41 -13.33
N ALA A 108 12.47 -12.09 -13.20
CA ALA A 108 11.75 -11.51 -12.07
C ALA A 108 10.29 -11.98 -12.02
N ARG A 109 9.62 -12.08 -13.18
CA ARG A 109 8.27 -12.63 -13.31
C ARG A 109 8.17 -14.07 -12.80
N SER A 110 9.10 -14.93 -13.23
CA SER A 110 9.15 -16.32 -12.79
C SER A 110 9.37 -16.41 -11.26
N THR A 111 10.28 -15.60 -10.72
CA THR A 111 10.54 -15.54 -9.27
C THR A 111 9.32 -15.06 -8.49
N ALA A 112 8.56 -14.10 -9.02
CA ALA A 112 7.32 -13.59 -8.45
C ALA A 112 6.08 -14.44 -8.80
N ASN A 113 6.25 -15.64 -9.37
CA ASN A 113 5.18 -16.56 -9.75
C ASN A 113 4.09 -15.92 -10.66
N ILE A 114 4.51 -14.99 -11.52
CA ILE A 114 3.67 -14.37 -12.54
C ILE A 114 3.52 -15.38 -13.70
N PRO A 115 2.30 -15.65 -14.21
CA PRO A 115 2.13 -16.52 -15.38
C PRO A 115 2.94 -16.03 -16.58
N ASP A 116 3.59 -16.93 -17.32
CA ASP A 116 4.44 -16.57 -18.47
C ASP A 116 3.64 -15.90 -19.59
N GLU A 117 2.40 -16.31 -19.77
CA GLU A 117 1.47 -15.79 -20.77
C GLU A 117 0.74 -14.51 -20.32
N ALA A 118 0.93 -14.09 -19.06
CA ALA A 118 0.36 -12.83 -18.58
C ALA A 118 0.98 -11.63 -19.31
N THR A 119 0.15 -10.66 -19.67
CA THR A 119 0.56 -9.40 -20.30
C THR A 119 0.18 -8.20 -19.45
N HIS A 120 -0.88 -8.33 -18.65
CA HIS A 120 -1.41 -7.27 -17.80
C HIS A 120 -1.71 -7.82 -16.41
N PHE A 121 -1.82 -6.91 -15.45
CA PHE A 121 -2.22 -7.22 -14.10
C PHE A 121 -2.99 -6.07 -13.44
N CYS A 122 -3.63 -6.34 -12.31
CA CYS A 122 -4.00 -5.31 -11.35
C CYS A 122 -3.82 -5.82 -9.93
N TRP A 123 -3.57 -4.89 -8.99
CA TRP A 123 -3.63 -5.17 -7.57
C TRP A 123 -5.09 -5.28 -7.11
N LEU A 124 -5.42 -6.33 -6.37
CA LEU A 124 -6.69 -6.53 -5.70
C LEU A 124 -6.53 -6.09 -4.24
N TYR A 125 -7.23 -5.02 -3.85
CA TYR A 125 -7.28 -4.61 -2.45
C TYR A 125 -8.11 -5.60 -1.63
N PRO A 126 -7.77 -5.81 -0.34
CA PRO A 126 -8.63 -6.51 0.59
C PRO A 126 -10.06 -5.95 0.56
N PRO A 127 -11.09 -6.80 0.53
CA PRO A 127 -12.47 -6.34 0.57
C PRO A 127 -12.76 -5.60 1.88
N SER A 128 -13.45 -4.47 1.78
CA SER A 128 -13.91 -3.74 2.97
C SER A 128 -15.12 -4.43 3.59
N GLY A 129 -15.17 -4.55 4.91
CA GLY A 129 -16.39 -4.96 5.64
C GLY A 129 -16.35 -6.39 6.22
N ALA A 130 -17.53 -7.02 6.28
CA ALA A 130 -17.80 -8.21 7.09
C ALA A 130 -17.30 -9.54 6.47
N PHE A 131 -16.17 -9.54 5.77
CA PHE A 131 -15.56 -10.78 5.28
C PHE A 131 -15.00 -11.64 6.43
N ASN A 132 -14.94 -11.11 7.65
CA ASN A 132 -14.54 -11.84 8.86
C ASN A 132 -15.35 -13.13 9.07
N HIS A 133 -16.64 -13.14 8.73
CA HIS A 133 -17.50 -14.33 8.83
C HIS A 133 -17.12 -15.41 7.80
N VAL A 134 -16.74 -15.00 6.59
CA VAL A 134 -16.23 -15.92 5.57
C VAL A 134 -14.84 -16.42 5.97
N ALA A 135 -14.00 -15.52 6.48
CA ALA A 135 -12.63 -15.81 6.87
C ALA A 135 -12.54 -16.77 8.07
N SER A 136 -13.52 -16.76 8.99
CA SER A 136 -13.56 -17.73 10.09
C SER A 136 -13.86 -19.17 9.65
N ASN A 137 -14.41 -19.36 8.44
CA ASN A 137 -14.81 -20.67 7.90
C ASN A 137 -13.80 -21.25 6.89
N LEU A 138 -12.71 -20.53 6.65
CA LEU A 138 -11.60 -20.97 5.80
C LEU A 138 -10.47 -21.42 6.73
N ASP A 139 -9.90 -22.58 6.41
CA ASP A 139 -8.63 -22.98 7.01
C ASP A 139 -7.52 -22.05 6.51
N SER A 140 -6.39 -21.97 7.23
CA SER A 140 -5.23 -21.18 6.80
C SER A 140 -4.85 -21.53 5.36
N SER A 141 -5.21 -20.67 4.41
CA SER A 141 -5.07 -20.90 2.98
C SER A 141 -4.67 -19.61 2.26
N TYR A 142 -4.19 -19.74 1.03
CA TYR A 142 -3.83 -18.59 0.19
C TYR A 142 -5.04 -17.71 -0.14
N GLU A 143 -6.25 -18.28 -0.18
CA GLU A 143 -7.49 -17.52 -0.33
C GLU A 143 -7.73 -16.60 0.87
N LEU A 144 -7.42 -17.04 2.09
CA LEU A 144 -7.47 -16.17 3.27
C LEU A 144 -6.45 -15.04 3.19
N ASP A 145 -5.25 -15.33 2.72
CA ASP A 145 -4.21 -14.31 2.53
C ASP A 145 -4.64 -13.27 1.50
N LEU A 146 -5.30 -13.68 0.40
CA LEU A 146 -5.90 -12.75 -0.55
C LEU A 146 -6.92 -11.84 0.13
N LEU A 147 -7.84 -12.39 0.93
CA LEU A 147 -8.88 -11.59 1.60
C LEU A 147 -8.31 -10.67 2.70
N ARG A 148 -7.20 -11.06 3.34
CA ARG A 148 -6.60 -10.28 4.44
C ARG A 148 -5.62 -9.23 3.94
N ILE A 149 -4.79 -9.58 2.96
CA ILE A 149 -3.63 -8.78 2.55
C ILE A 149 -3.86 -8.17 1.17
N GLY A 150 -4.53 -8.90 0.29
CA GLY A 150 -4.69 -8.56 -1.11
C GLY A 150 -3.85 -9.46 -2.00
N GLY A 151 -3.81 -9.15 -3.28
CA GLY A 151 -3.13 -9.98 -4.26
C GLY A 151 -3.16 -9.39 -5.66
N PHE A 152 -2.79 -10.19 -6.65
CA PHE A 152 -2.70 -9.78 -8.03
C PHE A 152 -3.62 -10.62 -8.92
N ALA A 153 -4.41 -9.96 -9.75
CA ALA A 153 -5.08 -10.59 -10.88
C ALA A 153 -4.24 -10.42 -12.14
N TYR A 154 -4.08 -11.48 -12.92
CA TYR A 154 -3.29 -11.50 -14.15
C TYR A 154 -4.17 -11.78 -15.35
N PHE A 155 -3.88 -11.08 -16.44
CA PHE A 155 -4.64 -11.13 -17.68
C PHE A 155 -3.73 -11.38 -18.87
N ILE A 156 -4.31 -12.02 -19.88
CA ILE A 156 -3.76 -12.08 -21.23
C ILE A 156 -4.60 -11.21 -22.15
N ALA A 157 -3.95 -10.36 -22.94
CA ALA A 157 -4.60 -9.64 -24.03
C ALA A 157 -4.79 -10.60 -25.21
N ASP A 158 -5.97 -10.59 -25.81
CA ASP A 158 -6.23 -11.33 -27.04
C ASP A 158 -5.53 -10.65 -28.23
N ASP A 159 -5.06 -11.43 -29.20
CA ASP A 159 -4.24 -10.97 -30.34
C ASP A 159 -4.95 -9.90 -31.19
N ASN A 160 -6.28 -9.78 -31.08
CA ASN A 160 -7.10 -8.92 -31.92
C ASN A 160 -7.56 -7.60 -31.27
N ALA A 161 -7.33 -7.37 -29.97
CA ALA A 161 -7.53 -6.05 -29.36
C ALA A 161 -6.94 -5.99 -27.94
N ALA A 162 -6.04 -5.03 -27.68
CA ALA A 162 -5.57 -4.67 -26.34
C ALA A 162 -6.70 -4.30 -25.34
N LYS A 163 -7.94 -4.18 -25.82
CA LYS A 163 -9.14 -3.91 -25.02
C LYS A 163 -9.79 -5.17 -24.45
N ASN A 164 -9.49 -6.34 -24.99
CA ASN A 164 -10.08 -7.61 -24.55
C ASN A 164 -9.07 -8.35 -23.66
N LEU A 165 -9.16 -8.10 -22.36
CA LEU A 165 -8.34 -8.77 -21.36
C LEU A 165 -9.10 -9.97 -20.79
N ARG A 166 -8.48 -11.15 -20.88
CA ARG A 166 -9.00 -12.37 -20.27
C ARG A 166 -8.22 -12.67 -19.00
N LEU A 167 -8.94 -12.81 -17.88
CA LEU A 167 -8.36 -13.25 -16.62
C LEU A 167 -7.79 -14.68 -16.79
N ILE A 168 -6.55 -14.88 -16.33
CA ILE A 168 -5.87 -16.19 -16.40
C ILE A 168 -5.44 -16.71 -15.03
N ARG A 169 -5.22 -15.82 -14.05
CA ARG A 169 -4.78 -16.22 -12.72
C ARG A 169 -5.08 -15.15 -11.68
N VAL A 170 -5.32 -15.58 -10.45
CA VAL A 170 -5.23 -14.73 -9.25
C VAL A 170 -4.17 -15.32 -8.35
N ASN A 171 -3.29 -14.47 -7.85
CA ASN A 171 -2.35 -14.82 -6.81
C ASN A 171 -2.62 -14.00 -5.55
N SER A 172 -2.50 -14.62 -4.38
CA SER A 172 -2.43 -13.96 -3.09
C SER A 172 -1.00 -13.49 -2.78
N LEU A 173 -0.88 -12.44 -1.96
CA LEU A 173 0.38 -11.99 -1.38
C LEU A 173 0.58 -12.66 0.00
N VAL A 174 1.73 -13.30 0.22
CA VAL A 174 2.03 -14.09 1.42
C VAL A 174 3.25 -13.53 2.15
N LEU A 175 3.15 -13.32 3.45
CA LEU A 175 4.18 -12.65 4.28
C LEU A 175 5.43 -13.48 4.56
N SER A 176 5.36 -14.80 4.41
CA SER A 176 6.41 -15.73 4.87
C SER A 176 7.02 -16.49 3.70
N ALA A 177 7.75 -15.80 2.83
CA ALA A 177 8.43 -16.44 1.72
C ALA A 177 9.93 -16.11 1.67
N THR A 178 10.72 -17.10 1.28
CA THR A 178 12.15 -16.94 1.02
C THR A 178 12.44 -16.33 -0.36
N ASN A 179 11.41 -16.23 -1.20
CA ASN A 179 11.49 -15.85 -2.60
C ASN A 179 10.11 -15.35 -3.06
N GLY A 180 10.10 -14.41 -4.00
CA GLY A 180 8.87 -13.79 -4.50
C GLY A 180 9.09 -12.35 -4.90
N LEU A 181 8.07 -11.52 -4.68
CA LEU A 181 8.12 -10.09 -4.97
C LEU A 181 8.96 -9.37 -3.90
N THR A 182 9.94 -8.62 -4.36
CA THR A 182 10.84 -7.83 -3.53
C THR A 182 10.65 -6.36 -3.79
N PHE A 183 11.02 -5.54 -2.82
CA PHE A 183 10.86 -4.10 -2.89
C PHE A 183 12.17 -3.41 -2.54
N GLU A 184 12.37 -2.25 -3.14
CA GLU A 184 13.45 -1.34 -2.79
C GLU A 184 13.24 -0.80 -1.37
N SER A 185 14.29 -0.18 -0.83
CA SER A 185 14.20 0.58 0.42
C SER A 185 13.15 1.70 0.31
N PRO A 186 12.51 2.09 1.43
CA PRO A 186 11.46 3.10 1.40
C PRO A 186 12.00 4.42 0.86
N SER A 187 11.20 5.03 0.00
CA SER A 187 11.42 6.39 -0.47
C SER A 187 10.34 7.31 0.10
N HIS A 188 10.70 8.57 0.37
CA HIS A 188 9.75 9.54 0.90
C HIS A 188 8.62 9.81 -0.10
N TRP A 189 7.38 9.79 0.40
CA TRP A 189 6.21 10.11 -0.41
C TRP A 189 6.06 11.62 -0.59
N ARG A 190 5.71 12.04 -1.80
CA ARG A 190 5.44 13.45 -2.14
C ARG A 190 3.95 13.73 -1.93
N GLU A 191 3.64 14.48 -0.89
CA GLU A 191 2.27 14.75 -0.43
C GLU A 191 1.37 15.39 -1.50
N GLU A 192 1.95 16.16 -2.43
CA GLU A 192 1.21 16.86 -3.48
C GLU A 192 0.48 15.92 -4.47
N TYR A 193 0.79 14.62 -4.45
CA TYR A 193 0.13 13.60 -5.27
C TYR A 193 -0.91 12.75 -4.51
N THR A 194 -1.06 12.96 -3.20
CA THR A 194 -2.03 12.23 -2.37
C THR A 194 -3.46 12.45 -2.89
N ASP A 195 -3.83 13.70 -3.17
CA ASP A 195 -5.19 14.06 -3.60
C ASP A 195 -5.62 13.35 -4.89
N GLN A 196 -4.70 13.14 -5.83
CA GLN A 196 -5.00 12.43 -7.08
C GLN A 196 -5.41 10.98 -6.80
N LEU A 197 -4.62 10.25 -6.00
CA LEU A 197 -4.92 8.86 -5.66
C LEU A 197 -6.15 8.76 -4.76
N TRP A 198 -6.35 9.74 -3.88
CA TRP A 198 -7.51 9.84 -3.01
C TRP A 198 -8.81 10.04 -3.79
N ALA A 199 -8.82 10.98 -4.75
CA ALA A 199 -9.95 11.25 -5.63
C ALA A 199 -10.31 10.03 -6.51
N GLN A 200 -9.34 9.16 -6.78
CA GLN A 200 -9.54 7.89 -7.49
C GLN A 200 -10.02 6.74 -6.58
N ASN A 201 -10.24 7.00 -5.29
CA ASN A 201 -10.61 6.02 -4.27
C ASN A 201 -9.61 4.84 -4.15
N ARG A 202 -8.32 5.11 -4.36
CA ARG A 202 -7.27 4.08 -4.37
C ARG A 202 -6.64 3.85 -3.01
N PHE A 203 -6.69 4.83 -2.11
CA PHE A 203 -6.24 4.62 -0.74
C PHE A 203 -7.24 3.75 0.02
N GLN A 204 -6.74 2.64 0.53
CA GLN A 204 -7.49 1.65 1.30
C GLN A 204 -6.86 1.50 2.69
N PRO A 205 -7.61 1.07 3.72
CA PRO A 205 -7.04 0.87 5.06
C PRO A 205 -5.93 -0.18 5.07
N VAL A 206 -4.80 0.11 5.72
CA VAL A 206 -3.68 -0.84 5.85
C VAL A 206 -4.14 -2.10 6.57
N THR A 207 -3.90 -3.25 5.96
CA THR A 207 -4.24 -4.55 6.56
C THR A 207 -3.05 -5.27 7.18
N LEU A 208 -1.83 -4.96 6.75
CA LEU A 208 -0.60 -5.59 7.26
C LEU A 208 -0.36 -5.26 8.75
N PRO A 209 -0.38 -6.25 9.66
CA PRO A 209 -0.25 -5.98 11.10
C PRO A 209 1.07 -5.29 11.47
N SER A 210 2.16 -5.59 10.77
CA SER A 210 3.47 -4.98 10.99
C SER A 210 3.45 -3.47 10.68
N LEU A 211 2.80 -3.06 9.60
CA LEU A 211 2.68 -1.65 9.20
C LEU A 211 1.67 -0.89 10.07
N ARG A 212 0.54 -1.50 10.41
CA ARG A 212 -0.42 -0.93 11.37
C ARG A 212 0.21 -0.67 12.73
N LYS A 213 1.01 -1.61 13.24
CA LYS A 213 1.75 -1.45 14.50
C LYS A 213 2.75 -0.30 14.47
N ARG A 214 3.18 0.13 13.27
CA ARG A 214 4.08 1.28 13.05
C ARG A 214 3.31 2.59 12.79
N GLY A 215 1.98 2.56 12.79
CA GLY A 215 1.14 3.75 12.58
C GLY A 215 0.74 4.02 11.13
N ALA A 216 0.94 3.08 10.20
CA ALA A 216 0.39 3.24 8.86
C ALA A 216 -1.13 3.01 8.88
N HIS A 217 -1.89 3.94 8.29
CA HIS A 217 -3.35 3.93 8.28
C HIS A 217 -3.92 3.59 6.90
N TYR A 218 -3.33 4.14 5.83
CA TYR A 218 -3.78 3.90 4.46
C TYR A 218 -2.66 3.40 3.56
N PHE A 219 -3.02 2.67 2.52
CA PHE A 219 -2.11 2.29 1.46
C PHE A 219 -2.78 2.33 0.09
N ALA A 220 -2.00 2.55 -0.95
CA ALA A 220 -2.43 2.41 -2.33
C ALA A 220 -1.34 1.71 -3.15
N PHE A 221 -1.75 1.01 -4.21
CA PHE A 221 -0.81 0.53 -5.22
C PHE A 221 -0.70 1.57 -6.33
N ILE A 222 0.52 1.94 -6.71
CA ILE A 222 0.86 2.79 -7.86
C ILE A 222 1.27 1.88 -9.01
N ASN A 223 0.72 2.13 -10.20
CA ASN A 223 0.98 1.28 -11.35
C ASN A 223 2.38 1.51 -11.96
N PRO A 224 2.91 0.53 -12.70
CA PRO A 224 4.11 0.70 -13.51
C PRO A 224 4.04 1.93 -14.41
N TYR A 225 5.08 2.76 -14.39
CA TYR A 225 5.18 3.98 -15.20
C TYR A 225 4.01 4.95 -15.05
N GLU A 226 3.29 4.87 -13.93
CA GLU A 226 2.18 5.78 -13.66
C GLU A 226 2.69 7.20 -13.43
N LEU A 227 2.22 8.14 -14.26
CA LEU A 227 2.49 9.56 -14.09
C LEU A 227 1.45 10.17 -13.16
N LEU A 228 1.90 10.60 -11.99
CA LEU A 228 1.12 11.39 -11.05
C LEU A 228 1.34 12.86 -11.38
N THR A 229 0.26 13.65 -11.38
CA THR A 229 0.24 15.05 -11.78
C THR A 229 -0.44 15.88 -10.70
N THR A 230 0.17 17.00 -10.33
CA THR A 230 -0.53 18.00 -9.53
C THR A 230 -1.48 18.79 -10.43
N GLY A 231 -2.66 19.15 -9.92
CA GLY A 231 -3.64 19.93 -10.70
C GLY A 231 -3.16 21.32 -11.14
N ASN A 232 -2.06 21.81 -10.55
CA ASN A 232 -1.53 23.15 -10.75
C ASN A 232 -0.06 23.08 -11.24
N ASP A 233 0.20 23.30 -12.53
CA ASP A 233 1.54 23.54 -13.12
C ASP A 233 2.36 22.36 -13.71
N ASN A 234 1.72 21.36 -14.35
CA ASN A 234 2.42 20.34 -15.16
C ASN A 234 3.51 19.51 -14.44
N ALA A 235 3.64 19.61 -13.11
CA ALA A 235 4.61 18.84 -12.35
C ALA A 235 4.16 17.38 -12.32
N SER A 236 4.73 16.58 -13.23
CA SER A 236 4.52 15.14 -13.26
C SER A 236 5.65 14.41 -12.55
N TRP A 237 5.30 13.32 -11.88
CA TRP A 237 6.24 12.44 -11.22
C TRP A 237 5.87 10.98 -11.49
N MET A 238 6.89 10.17 -11.74
CA MET A 238 6.77 8.74 -11.97
C MET A 238 7.49 8.01 -10.84
N PRO A 239 6.77 7.53 -9.80
CA PRO A 239 7.41 6.98 -8.61
C PRO A 239 8.13 5.66 -8.87
N SER A 240 7.64 4.84 -9.81
CA SER A 240 8.14 3.49 -10.05
C SER A 240 8.00 3.01 -11.50
N GLN A 241 8.94 2.18 -11.95
CA GLN A 241 8.92 1.49 -13.24
C GLN A 241 8.12 0.18 -13.22
N HIS A 242 7.99 -0.46 -12.04
CA HIS A 242 7.36 -1.77 -11.87
C HIS A 242 6.13 -1.75 -10.95
N GLY A 243 5.76 -0.55 -10.50
CA GLY A 243 4.72 -0.31 -9.52
C GLY A 243 5.28 -0.19 -8.11
N ALA A 244 4.46 0.31 -7.19
CA ALA A 244 4.88 0.59 -5.81
C ALA A 244 3.70 0.52 -4.85
N PHE A 245 3.97 0.22 -3.58
CA PHE A 245 3.00 0.48 -2.50
C PHE A 245 3.35 1.78 -1.80
N VAL A 246 2.41 2.71 -1.77
CA VAL A 246 2.47 3.92 -0.93
C VAL A 246 1.73 3.67 0.38
N TYR A 247 2.25 4.21 1.48
CA TYR A 247 1.68 4.13 2.82
C TYR A 247 1.59 5.52 3.44
N LEU A 248 0.41 5.84 3.99
CA LEU A 248 0.15 7.08 4.72
C LEU A 248 -0.01 6.81 6.22
N PHE A 249 0.60 7.67 7.03
CA PHE A 249 0.69 7.52 8.49
C PHE A 249 -0.25 8.45 9.27
N ASN A 250 -0.99 9.32 8.59
CA ASN A 250 -2.03 10.14 9.19
C ASN A 250 -3.43 9.63 8.85
N GLU A 251 -4.34 9.67 9.83
CA GLU A 251 -5.75 9.28 9.65
C GLU A 251 -6.55 10.28 8.82
N ASP A 252 -6.20 11.56 8.89
CA ASP A 252 -6.86 12.67 8.18
C ASP A 252 -6.25 12.98 6.81
N HIS A 253 -5.30 12.14 6.37
CA HIS A 253 -4.56 12.24 5.10
C HIS A 253 -3.73 13.50 4.96
N SER A 254 -3.58 14.28 6.04
CA SER A 254 -2.60 15.34 6.09
C SER A 254 -1.19 14.74 5.96
N PRO A 255 -0.21 15.48 5.42
CA PRO A 255 1.12 14.93 5.22
C PRO A 255 1.80 14.49 6.52
N HIS A 256 2.48 13.36 6.49
CA HIS A 256 3.26 12.85 7.61
C HIS A 256 4.73 12.60 7.23
N LEU A 257 5.65 12.84 8.18
CA LEU A 257 7.10 12.64 7.97
C LEU A 257 7.47 11.20 7.56
N PHE A 258 6.63 10.22 7.94
CA PHE A 258 6.84 8.80 7.61
C PHE A 258 6.08 8.33 6.38
N ASP A 259 5.33 9.20 5.70
CA ASP A 259 4.69 8.83 4.44
C ASP A 259 5.78 8.41 3.45
N CYS A 260 5.61 7.20 2.91
CA CYS A 260 6.64 6.57 2.11
C CYS A 260 6.02 5.64 1.07
N PHE A 261 6.84 5.26 0.10
CA PHE A 261 6.51 4.22 -0.84
C PHE A 261 7.66 3.24 -1.03
N PHE A 262 7.29 2.00 -1.40
CA PHE A 262 8.21 0.90 -1.68
C PHE A 262 8.00 0.48 -3.13
N SER A 263 8.97 0.79 -3.98
CA SER A 263 8.99 0.36 -5.38
C SER A 263 9.26 -1.13 -5.48
N VAL A 264 8.57 -1.82 -6.40
CA VAL A 264 8.92 -3.20 -6.76
C VAL A 264 10.33 -3.19 -7.33
N ALA A 265 11.22 -3.98 -6.71
CA ALA A 265 12.61 -4.03 -7.09
C ALA A 265 12.81 -4.80 -8.39
N ASP A 266 13.70 -4.29 -9.23
CA ASP A 266 14.20 -4.99 -10.41
C ASP A 266 15.21 -6.05 -9.98
N ASN A 267 14.73 -7.16 -9.41
CA ASN A 267 15.60 -8.27 -9.03
C ASN A 267 16.03 -9.08 -10.26
N CYS A 268 16.66 -8.41 -11.23
CA CYS A 268 17.46 -8.99 -12.30
C CYS A 268 18.84 -9.45 -11.81
N LEU A 269 19.16 -9.28 -10.53
CA LEU A 269 20.37 -9.86 -9.93
C LEU A 269 20.16 -11.36 -9.69
N GLY A 270 20.01 -12.10 -10.79
CA GLY A 270 20.52 -13.46 -10.85
C GLY A 270 21.96 -13.41 -10.33
N VAL A 271 22.22 -14.23 -9.32
CA VAL A 271 23.54 -14.71 -8.89
C VAL A 271 24.67 -13.88 -9.50
N SER A 272 25.27 -12.98 -8.72
CA SER A 272 26.54 -12.34 -9.12
C SER A 272 27.41 -13.41 -9.81
N PRO A 273 27.91 -13.18 -11.04
CA PRO A 273 28.75 -14.14 -11.77
C PRO A 273 29.94 -14.69 -10.97
N SER A 274 30.26 -14.07 -9.82
CA SER A 274 31.25 -14.52 -8.85
C SER A 274 30.94 -15.84 -8.15
N ASP A 275 29.68 -16.26 -8.02
CA ASP A 275 29.34 -17.47 -7.23
C ASP A 275 29.34 -18.76 -8.07
N GLU A 276 29.16 -18.66 -9.38
CA GLU A 276 29.31 -19.81 -10.28
C GLU A 276 30.78 -20.14 -10.59
N GLN A 277 31.68 -19.15 -10.46
CA GLN A 277 33.14 -19.35 -10.57
C GLN A 277 33.77 -19.93 -9.29
N ARG A 278 33.10 -19.84 -8.13
CA ARG A 278 33.59 -20.42 -6.85
C ARG A 278 33.23 -21.89 -6.64
N ARG A 279 32.39 -22.49 -7.50
CA ARG A 279 32.04 -23.92 -7.45
C ARG A 279 32.86 -24.80 -8.40
N LYS A 280 33.85 -24.23 -9.10
CA LYS A 280 34.73 -24.96 -10.03
C LYS A 280 36.21 -24.99 -9.63
N TYR A 281 36.56 -24.58 -8.41
CA TYR A 281 37.92 -24.69 -7.88
C TYR A 281 37.89 -25.20 -6.44
#